data_AF-A0A2X3J126-F1
#
_entry.id   AF-A0A2X3J126-F1
#
_cell.length_a   1.000
_cell.length_b   1.000
_cell.length_c   1.000
_cell.angle_alpha   90.00
_cell.angle_beta   90.00
_cell.angle_gamma   90.00
#
_symmetry.space_group_name_H-M   'P 1'
#
loop_
_entity.id
_entity.type
_entity.pdbx_description
1 polymer ?
#
loop_
_entity_poly.entity_id
_entity_poly.type
_entity_poly.pdbx_seq_one_letter_code
_entity_poly.pdbx_strand_id
1 'polypeptide(L)'
;MTGGSIVQALVVGDTNIIDYTIGSGVVQTVACSVTNSNISVTMGKAKNTDFGSPGSTSGDADFSIDLNCDASTKINLTLAPGSSGAADAAKGILNIDNAGAGQNRQRRWRAGDV
;
A
#
# COMPACT_ATOMS: atom_id res chain seq x y z
N MET A 1 -28.33 -9.59 5.33
CA MET A 1 -29.34 -8.52 5.18
C MET A 1 -29.29 -7.67 6.43
N THR A 2 -28.56 -6.56 6.41
CA THR A 2 -28.39 -5.67 7.56
C THR A 2 -29.45 -4.57 7.45
N GLY A 3 -30.52 -4.69 8.24
CA GLY A 3 -31.56 -3.67 8.33
C GLY A 3 -31.11 -2.54 9.26
N GLY A 4 -31.13 -1.30 8.77
CA GLY A 4 -30.98 -0.10 9.59
C GLY A 4 -32.26 0.72 9.54
N SER A 5 -32.67 1.29 10.67
CA SER A 5 -33.80 2.22 10.75
C SER A 5 -33.30 3.66 10.85
N ILE A 6 -33.93 4.57 10.10
CA ILE A 6 -33.77 6.02 10.28
C ILE A 6 -35.06 6.50 10.93
N VAL A 7 -34.98 7.11 12.11
CA VAL A 7 -36.11 7.75 12.78
C VAL A 7 -35.89 9.26 12.82
N GLN A 8 -36.86 10.02 12.32
CA GLN A 8 -36.94 11.47 12.48
C GLN A 8 -37.99 11.77 13.55
N ALA A 9 -37.62 12.55 14.57
CA ALA A 9 -38.57 13.08 15.54
C ALA A 9 -39.16 14.40 15.03
N LEU A 10 -40.49 14.52 15.00
CA LEU A 10 -41.20 15.78 14.72
C LEU A 10 -42.06 16.17 15.92
N VAL A 11 -42.04 17.46 16.25
CA VAL A 11 -42.71 18.08 17.41
C VAL A 11 -44.24 18.02 17.30
N VAL A 12 -44.89 17.92 18.47
CA VAL A 12 -46.31 17.64 18.71
C VAL A 12 -47.27 18.47 17.86
N GLY A 13 -48.12 17.79 17.09
CA GLY A 13 -49.24 18.35 16.33
C GLY A 13 -49.68 17.45 15.18
N ASP A 14 -48.71 16.92 14.43
CA ASP A 14 -48.90 15.93 13.37
C ASP A 14 -47.60 15.14 13.16
N THR A 15 -47.43 14.02 13.86
CA THR A 15 -46.35 13.08 13.58
C THR A 15 -46.69 12.31 12.29
N ASN A 16 -46.17 12.77 11.16
CA ASN A 16 -46.11 11.95 9.94
C ASN A 16 -45.00 10.91 10.11
N ILE A 17 -45.38 9.70 10.52
CA ILE A 17 -44.47 8.55 10.51
C ILE A 17 -44.43 8.02 9.09
N ILE A 18 -43.33 8.28 8.39
CA ILE A 18 -43.08 7.72 7.05
C ILE A 18 -42.27 6.44 7.25
N ASP A 19 -42.94 5.29 7.15
CA ASP A 19 -42.28 3.98 7.18
C ASP A 19 -41.54 3.73 5.85
N TYR A 20 -40.23 3.98 5.83
CA TYR A 20 -39.39 3.65 4.69
C TYR A 20 -38.81 2.24 4.86
N THR A 21 -39.33 1.28 4.08
CA THR A 21 -38.75 -0.06 4.00
C THR A 21 -37.61 -0.07 3.00
N ILE A 22 -36.37 -0.18 3.48
CA ILE A 22 -35.21 -0.44 2.63
C ILE A 22 -35.29 -1.89 2.16
N GLY A 23 -35.86 -2.12 0.98
CA GLY A 23 -36.14 -3.46 0.44
C GLY A 23 -34.88 -4.32 0.22
N SER A 24 -33.75 -3.69 -0.06
CA SER A 24 -32.40 -4.28 0.04
C SER A 24 -31.35 -3.21 -0.29
N GLY A 25 -30.21 -3.28 0.41
CA GLY A 25 -29.00 -2.54 0.05
C GLY A 25 -27.83 -3.50 0.15
N VAL A 26 -27.04 -3.63 -0.91
CA VAL A 26 -25.82 -4.45 -0.89
C VAL A 26 -24.68 -3.55 -0.46
N VAL A 27 -24.22 -3.69 0.78
CA VAL A 27 -22.94 -3.12 1.21
C VAL A 27 -21.85 -4.06 0.71
N GLN A 28 -21.34 -3.81 -0.49
CA GLN A 28 -20.16 -4.50 -1.01
C GLN A 28 -18.90 -3.82 -0.45
N THR A 29 -18.23 -4.51 0.46
CA THR A 29 -16.88 -4.14 0.87
C THR A 29 -15.92 -4.67 -0.20
N VAL A 30 -15.47 -3.81 -1.09
CA VAL A 30 -14.38 -4.17 -2.03
C VAL A 30 -13.11 -4.46 -1.23
N ALA A 31 -12.51 -5.63 -1.46
CA ALA A 31 -11.33 -6.07 -0.73
C ALA A 31 -10.18 -6.43 -1.68
N CYS A 32 -8.96 -6.28 -1.16
CA CYS A 32 -7.73 -6.74 -1.79
C CYS A 32 -6.93 -7.55 -0.79
N SER A 33 -6.40 -8.68 -1.23
CA SER A 33 -5.46 -9.49 -0.47
C SER A 33 -4.15 -9.62 -1.24
N VAL A 34 -3.03 -9.61 -0.51
CA VAL A 34 -1.71 -9.88 -1.11
C VAL A 34 -1.56 -11.40 -1.21
N THR A 35 -1.30 -11.91 -2.41
CA THR A 35 -1.17 -13.36 -2.64
C THR A 35 0.04 -13.94 -1.90
N ASN A 36 1.13 -13.16 -1.82
CA ASN A 36 2.32 -13.52 -1.05
C ASN A 36 2.80 -12.34 -0.21
N SER A 37 2.71 -12.50 1.11
CA SER A 37 3.10 -11.47 2.07
C SER A 37 4.62 -11.39 2.31
N ASN A 38 5.38 -12.42 1.92
CA ASN A 38 6.83 -12.45 2.14
C ASN A 38 7.58 -12.50 0.80
N ILE A 39 8.04 -11.33 0.36
CA ILE A 39 8.71 -11.14 -0.94
C ILE A 39 10.20 -10.91 -0.69
N SER A 40 11.02 -11.91 -1.01
CA SER A 40 12.49 -11.80 -0.92
C SER A 40 13.08 -11.41 -2.27
N VAL A 41 13.60 -10.18 -2.38
CA VAL A 41 14.24 -9.68 -3.60
C VAL A 41 15.76 -9.79 -3.48
N THR A 42 16.38 -10.59 -4.36
CA THR A 42 17.84 -10.73 -4.40
C THR A 42 18.45 -9.67 -5.32
N MET A 43 19.03 -8.62 -4.73
CA MET A 43 19.62 -7.49 -5.48
C MET A 43 20.98 -7.79 -6.15
N GLY A 44 21.53 -8.99 -5.93
CA GLY A 44 22.88 -9.33 -6.41
C GLY A 44 24.01 -8.66 -5.63
N LYS A 45 25.25 -8.85 -6.13
CA LYS A 45 26.46 -8.25 -5.54
C LYS A 45 26.89 -7.06 -6.39
N ALA A 46 27.10 -5.92 -5.75
CA ALA A 46 27.66 -4.73 -6.38
C ALA A 46 29.13 -4.52 -5.96
N LYS A 47 29.98 -4.21 -6.93
CA LYS A 47 31.38 -3.80 -6.71
C LYS A 47 31.44 -2.29 -6.55
N ASN A 48 32.51 -1.79 -5.93
CA ASN A 48 32.69 -0.35 -5.77
C ASN A 48 32.83 0.39 -7.11
N THR A 49 33.37 -0.29 -8.12
CA THR A 49 33.51 0.20 -9.50
C THR A 49 32.20 0.37 -10.24
N ASP A 50 31.12 -0.25 -9.75
CA ASP A 50 29.79 -0.14 -10.38
C ASP A 50 29.15 1.21 -10.05
N PHE A 51 29.71 1.95 -9.09
CA PHE A 51 29.29 3.28 -8.69
C PHE A 51 30.31 4.31 -9.19
N GLY A 52 30.20 4.69 -10.47
CA GLY A 52 31.15 5.61 -11.11
C GLY A 52 31.05 7.06 -10.62
N SER A 53 29.86 7.48 -10.17
CA SER A 53 29.58 8.85 -9.74
C SER A 53 28.56 8.86 -8.59
N PRO A 54 28.50 9.93 -7.77
CA PRO A 54 27.39 10.13 -6.85
C PRO A 54 26.05 10.08 -7.60
N GLY A 55 25.14 9.21 -7.14
CA GLY A 55 23.84 8.97 -7.79
C GLY A 55 23.82 7.83 -8.81
N SER A 56 24.98 7.25 -9.17
CA SER A 56 25.03 6.00 -9.94
C SER A 56 24.46 4.84 -9.13
N THR A 57 23.88 3.86 -9.83
CA THR A 57 23.33 2.63 -9.24
C THR A 57 24.03 1.43 -9.86
N SER A 58 24.09 0.31 -9.15
CA SER A 58 24.66 -0.94 -9.66
C SER A 58 23.72 -1.72 -10.58
N GLY A 59 22.51 -1.19 -10.84
CA GLY A 59 21.44 -1.85 -11.57
C GLY A 59 20.14 -1.93 -10.77
N ASP A 60 19.08 -2.36 -11.45
CA ASP A 60 17.73 -2.56 -10.91
C ASP A 60 17.45 -4.06 -10.71
N ALA A 61 16.58 -4.38 -9.75
CA ALA A 61 16.08 -5.73 -9.54
C ALA A 61 14.55 -5.69 -9.46
N ASP A 62 13.92 -6.25 -10.49
CA ASP A 62 12.47 -6.23 -10.60
C ASP A 62 11.82 -7.29 -9.70
N PHE A 63 10.65 -6.95 -9.18
CA PHE A 63 9.79 -7.88 -8.44
C PHE A 63 8.33 -7.49 -8.60
N SER A 64 7.42 -8.47 -8.48
CA SER A 64 5.97 -8.24 -8.51
C SER A 64 5.37 -8.42 -7.12
N ILE A 65 4.35 -7.62 -6.83
CA ILE A 65 3.44 -7.82 -5.69
C ILE A 65 2.09 -8.17 -6.27
N ASP A 66 1.77 -9.46 -6.33
CA ASP A 66 0.50 -9.91 -6.89
C ASP A 66 -0.62 -9.69 -5.87
N LEU A 67 -1.64 -8.95 -6.29
CA LEU A 67 -2.82 -8.63 -5.51
C LEU A 67 -4.03 -9.35 -6.08
N ASN A 68 -4.77 -10.05 -5.22
CA ASN A 68 -6.08 -10.60 -5.56
C ASN A 68 -7.15 -9.64 -5.03
N CYS A 69 -7.76 -8.89 -5.95
CA CYS A 69 -8.68 -7.80 -5.67
C CYS A 69 -10.02 -7.99 -6.37
N ASP A 70 -11.09 -7.54 -5.72
CA ASP A 70 -12.40 -7.40 -6.37
C ASP A 70 -12.35 -6.34 -7.48
N ALA A 71 -13.24 -6.47 -8.47
CA ALA A 71 -13.34 -5.51 -9.56
C ALA A 71 -13.57 -4.08 -9.03
N SER A 72 -12.94 -3.10 -9.68
CA SER A 72 -13.01 -1.67 -9.32
C SER A 72 -12.45 -1.30 -7.94
N THR A 73 -11.65 -2.16 -7.30
CA THR A 73 -10.96 -1.79 -6.06
C THR A 73 -9.87 -0.76 -6.34
N LYS A 74 -9.93 0.39 -5.65
CA LYS A 74 -8.88 1.40 -5.68
C LYS A 74 -7.77 0.99 -4.72
N ILE A 75 -6.60 0.69 -5.26
CA ILE A 75 -5.46 0.21 -4.50
C ILE A 75 -4.54 1.40 -4.19
N ASN A 76 -4.13 1.52 -2.93
CA ASN A 76 -3.06 2.43 -2.53
C ASN A 76 -1.93 1.59 -1.93
N LEU A 77 -0.75 1.65 -2.53
CA LEU A 77 0.43 0.92 -2.05
C LEU A 77 1.33 1.89 -1.26
N THR A 78 1.67 1.52 -0.03
CA THR A 78 2.65 2.25 0.78
C THR A 78 3.77 1.32 1.17
N LEU A 79 5.00 1.71 0.86
CA LEU A 79 6.19 0.98 1.27
C LEU A 79 6.77 1.62 2.54
N ALA A 80 6.73 0.90 3.65
CA ALA A 80 7.39 1.30 4.88
C ALA A 80 8.84 0.78 4.91
N PRO A 81 9.81 1.57 5.41
CA PRO A 81 11.24 1.25 5.35
C PRO A 81 11.70 0.13 6.30
N GLY A 82 10.79 -0.48 7.06
CA GLY A 82 11.11 -1.49 8.07
C GLY A 82 12.04 -0.96 9.17
N SER A 83 12.70 -1.88 9.89
CA SER A 83 13.54 -1.56 11.05
C SER A 83 14.81 -0.77 10.72
N SER A 84 15.29 -0.84 9.48
CA SER A 84 16.50 -0.12 9.04
C SER A 84 16.24 1.35 8.76
N GLY A 85 14.98 1.76 8.58
CA GLY A 85 14.61 3.13 8.29
C GLY A 85 14.92 3.56 6.86
N ALA A 86 14.44 4.75 6.51
CA ALA A 86 14.67 5.37 5.21
C ALA A 86 15.84 6.35 5.31
N ALA A 87 16.69 6.38 4.29
CA ALA A 87 17.66 7.45 4.15
C ALA A 87 17.00 8.74 3.63
N ASP A 88 16.06 8.58 2.72
CA ASP A 88 15.27 9.67 2.14
C ASP A 88 13.92 9.11 1.67
N ALA A 89 12.91 9.19 2.53
CA ALA A 89 11.57 8.66 2.23
C ALA A 89 10.90 9.39 1.05
N ALA A 90 11.18 10.68 0.85
CA ALA A 90 10.62 11.46 -0.26
C ALA A 90 11.16 11.00 -1.62
N LYS A 91 12.38 10.44 -1.65
CA LYS A 91 12.99 9.85 -2.84
C LYS A 91 12.85 8.32 -2.93
N GLY A 92 12.15 7.70 -1.99
CA GLY A 92 11.99 6.24 -1.91
C GLY A 92 13.30 5.51 -1.57
N ILE A 93 14.21 6.16 -0.84
CA ILE A 93 15.53 5.62 -0.51
C ILE A 93 15.51 4.97 0.88
N LEU A 94 15.80 3.68 0.90
CA LEU A 94 15.85 2.80 2.06
C LEU A 94 17.30 2.55 2.51
N ASN A 95 17.50 2.45 3.81
CA ASN A 95 18.79 2.04 4.36
C ASN A 95 19.05 0.55 4.12
N ILE A 96 20.32 0.19 4.03
CA ILE A 96 20.74 -1.21 4.10
C ILE A 96 20.78 -1.60 5.58
N ASP A 97 20.31 -2.80 5.91
CA ASP A 97 20.46 -3.36 7.25
C ASP A 97 21.96 -3.56 7.61
N ASN A 98 22.27 -3.61 8.91
CA ASN A 98 23.64 -3.52 9.43
C ASN A 98 24.64 -4.57 8.90
N ALA A 99 24.22 -5.54 8.09
CA ALA A 99 25.09 -6.45 7.36
C ALA A 99 26.00 -5.76 6.31
N GLY A 100 25.73 -4.50 5.94
CA GLY A 100 26.53 -3.71 5.00
C GLY A 100 27.14 -2.41 5.55
N ALA A 101 27.14 -2.21 6.88
CA ALA A 101 27.29 -0.92 7.58
C ALA A 101 28.63 -0.14 7.41
N GLY A 102 29.49 -0.52 6.47
CA GLY A 102 30.73 0.21 6.16
C GLY A 102 30.68 1.08 4.90
N GLN A 103 29.55 1.12 4.18
CA GLN A 103 29.45 1.72 2.85
C GLN A 103 28.21 2.60 2.79
N ASN A 104 28.33 3.86 2.36
CA ASN A 104 27.23 4.83 2.15
C ASN A 104 26.29 4.42 0.98
N ARG A 105 25.87 3.16 0.94
CA ARG A 105 25.06 2.56 -0.11
C ARG A 105 23.62 2.49 0.35
N GLN A 106 22.70 2.74 -0.57
CA GLN A 106 21.28 2.84 -0.30
C GLN A 106 20.49 2.09 -1.36
N ARG A 107 19.28 1.63 -1.03
CA ARG A 107 18.36 1.03 -2.01
C ARG A 107 17.28 2.03 -2.36
N ARG A 108 16.92 2.14 -3.64
CA ARG A 108 15.81 2.98 -4.06
C ARG A 108 14.67 2.10 -4.54
N TRP A 109 13.48 2.29 -3.97
CA TRP A 109 12.27 1.68 -4.50
C TRP A 109 11.64 2.57 -5.58
N ARG A 110 11.14 1.95 -6.63
CA ARG A 110 10.36 2.60 -7.69
C ARG A 110 9.15 1.72 -7.97
N ALA A 111 7.96 2.32 -7.96
CA ALA A 111 6.80 1.69 -8.56
C ALA A 111 7.02 1.65 -10.09
N GLY A 112 6.90 0.49 -10.70
CA GLY A 112 6.76 0.39 -12.15
C GLY A 112 5.31 0.69 -12.54
N ASP A 113 5.11 1.45 -13.62
CA ASP A 113 3.81 1.54 -14.29
C ASP A 113 3.51 0.17 -14.91
N VAL A 114 2.35 -0.41 -14.59
CA VAL A 114 1.77 -1.59 -15.26
C VAL A 114 0.96 -1.14 -16.46
#